data_AF-A0A3A2ZB74-F1
#
_entry.id   AF-A0A3A2ZB74-F1
#
_cell.length_a   1.000
_cell.length_b   1.000
_cell.length_c   1.000
_cell.angle_alpha   90.00
_cell.angle_beta   90.00
_cell.angle_gamma   90.00
#
_symmetry.space_group_name_H-M   'P 1'
#
loop_
_entity.id
_entity.type
_entity.pdbx_description
1 polymer ?
#
loop_
_entity_poly.entity_id
_entity_poly.type
_entity_poly.pdbx_seq_one_letter_code
_entity_poly.pdbx_strand_id
1 'polypeptide(L)'
;MERDIGFWSAYVLCLCMFVVGTTILVLGRKIYVDRPPSGTIVADAFRVIGIMIRERNTNAAKPSWIAENGRNRTVRWDDQFVEEVKRSLIACKVFLIYPVFWVCYNQFSTNFVSQALQMRGHGIPNDLMQNFDPIAIIVFIPILDFVVFPLLRKCHIRFKPISRISFGFWVMSLAMMYGAIIQHVIYTRPPCYGQPLCDASKVNGEKQGNDIHIAIQAPAYVLIGTAEIFASATGYEYAYTKAPPRMKSFVQSLFLLTTAFGSAIGEAFVPALFDPAIMWVYVGLTIGSFVSGCIVWLLFHKLNDKEDEMNYIEHDVVARPDNNTEGETKA
;
A
#
# COMPACT_ATOMS: atom_id res chain seq x y z
N MET A 1 -10.37 -9.93 -29.30
CA MET A 1 -10.07 -8.47 -29.40
C MET A 1 -8.60 -8.18 -29.16
N GLU A 2 -8.03 -8.49 -27.98
CA GLU A 2 -6.58 -8.32 -27.75
C GLU A 2 -5.73 -9.14 -28.73
N ARG A 3 -6.09 -10.42 -28.94
CA ARG A 3 -5.45 -11.33 -29.90
C ARG A 3 -5.62 -10.91 -31.37
N ASP A 4 -6.65 -10.12 -31.70
CA ASP A 4 -7.12 -9.96 -33.09
C ASP A 4 -7.11 -8.50 -33.60
N ILE A 5 -7.07 -7.47 -32.74
CA ILE A 5 -7.23 -6.04 -33.10
C ILE A 5 -6.12 -5.16 -32.46
N GLY A 6 -5.48 -5.61 -31.38
CA GLY A 6 -4.42 -4.88 -30.66
C GLY A 6 -4.90 -4.03 -29.48
N PHE A 7 -3.96 -3.42 -28.76
CA PHE A 7 -4.22 -2.75 -27.47
C PHE A 7 -4.84 -1.34 -27.56
N TRP A 8 -4.97 -0.75 -28.76
CA TRP A 8 -5.35 0.66 -28.93
C TRP A 8 -6.70 0.99 -28.27
N SER A 9 -7.69 0.10 -28.39
CA SER A 9 -9.03 0.34 -27.85
C SER A 9 -9.06 0.41 -26.33
N ALA A 10 -8.21 -0.36 -25.65
CA ALA A 10 -8.09 -0.31 -24.19
C ALA A 10 -7.50 1.03 -23.73
N TYR A 11 -6.47 1.54 -24.42
CA TYR A 11 -5.88 2.84 -24.11
C TYR A 11 -6.84 4.00 -24.39
N VAL A 12 -7.65 3.92 -25.44
CA VAL A 12 -8.67 4.93 -25.76
C VAL A 12 -9.74 5.00 -24.69
N LEU A 13 -10.21 3.85 -24.20
CA LEU A 13 -11.18 3.81 -23.12
C LEU A 13 -10.65 4.57 -21.89
N CYS A 14 -9.41 4.29 -21.49
CA CYS A 14 -8.74 5.01 -20.40
C CYS A 14 -8.64 6.52 -20.69
N LEU A 15 -8.23 6.91 -21.90
CA LEU A 15 -8.16 8.32 -22.31
C LEU A 15 -9.52 9.01 -22.19
N CYS A 16 -10.58 8.38 -22.68
CA CYS A 16 -11.94 8.92 -22.58
C CYS A 16 -12.36 9.12 -21.13
N MET A 17 -12.08 8.17 -20.24
CA MET A 17 -12.39 8.30 -18.81
C MET A 17 -11.65 9.48 -18.16
N PHE A 18 -10.35 9.65 -18.45
CA PHE A 18 -9.59 10.79 -17.95
C PHE A 18 -10.10 12.12 -18.51
N VAL A 19 -10.40 12.20 -19.80
CA VAL A 19 -10.96 13.41 -20.43
C VAL A 19 -12.29 13.80 -19.78
N VAL A 20 -13.18 12.84 -19.54
CA VAL A 20 -14.44 13.09 -18.84
C VAL A 20 -14.19 13.62 -17.43
N GLY A 21 -13.33 12.97 -16.65
CA GLY A 21 -12.99 13.40 -15.29
C GLY A 21 -12.38 14.80 -15.23
N THR A 22 -11.39 15.09 -16.08
CA THR A 22 -10.77 16.42 -16.19
C THR A 22 -11.77 17.48 -16.62
N THR A 23 -12.66 17.16 -17.58
CA THR A 23 -13.70 18.09 -18.04
C THR A 23 -14.64 18.46 -16.90
N ILE A 24 -15.08 17.49 -16.10
CA ILE A 24 -15.92 17.74 -14.91
C ILE A 24 -15.19 18.64 -13.91
N LEU A 25 -13.91 18.38 -13.62
CA LEU A 25 -13.12 19.21 -12.69
C LEU A 25 -12.96 20.66 -13.19
N VAL A 26 -12.69 20.84 -14.49
CA VAL A 26 -12.51 22.18 -15.09
C VAL A 26 -13.82 22.95 -15.09
N LEU A 27 -14.95 22.30 -15.42
CA LEU A 27 -16.28 22.91 -15.35
C LEU A 27 -16.70 23.21 -13.90
N GLY A 28 -16.35 22.33 -12.96
CA GLY A 28 -16.64 22.45 -11.53
C GLY A 28 -15.76 23.45 -10.76
N ARG A 29 -14.72 24.05 -11.39
CA ARG A 29 -13.76 24.95 -10.72
C ARG A 29 -14.39 26.09 -9.90
N LYS A 30 -15.60 26.53 -10.28
CA LYS A 30 -16.32 27.62 -9.58
C LYS A 30 -17.05 27.16 -8.32
N ILE A 31 -17.19 25.85 -8.14
CA ILE A 31 -17.90 25.21 -7.02
C ILE A 31 -16.88 24.73 -5.96
N TYR A 32 -15.66 24.40 -6.37
CA TYR A 32 -14.62 23.91 -5.46
C TYR A 32 -14.00 25.03 -4.61
N VAL A 33 -13.72 24.72 -3.35
CA VAL A 33 -12.99 25.60 -2.44
C VAL A 33 -11.51 25.52 -2.77
N ASP A 34 -10.98 26.55 -3.42
CA ASP A 34 -9.55 26.66 -3.71
C ASP A 34 -8.79 27.09 -2.45
N ARG A 35 -7.91 26.22 -1.94
CA ARG A 35 -7.06 26.56 -0.79
C ARG A 35 -5.75 27.14 -1.32
N PRO A 36 -5.32 28.33 -0.86
CA PRO A 36 -4.14 28.97 -1.39
C PRO A 36 -2.91 28.05 -1.25
N PRO A 37 -2.04 27.98 -2.28
CA PRO A 37 -0.89 27.09 -2.27
C PRO A 37 0.02 27.47 -1.10
N SER A 38 0.08 26.59 -0.10
CA SER A 38 1.02 26.71 1.02
C SER A 38 2.41 26.25 0.56
N GLY A 39 2.99 27.03 -0.36
CA GLY A 39 4.26 26.73 -1.02
C GLY A 39 5.42 26.95 -0.06
N THR A 40 5.74 25.94 0.75
CA THR A 40 7.08 25.58 1.29
C THR A 40 7.01 24.52 2.40
N ILE A 41 5.83 24.05 2.79
CA ILE A 41 5.66 23.12 3.93
C ILE A 41 6.60 21.91 3.84
N VAL A 42 6.75 21.31 2.66
CA VAL A 42 7.64 20.16 2.45
C VAL A 42 9.11 20.53 2.68
N ALA A 43 9.57 21.65 2.14
CA ALA A 43 10.95 22.12 2.32
C ALA A 43 11.23 22.48 3.79
N ASP A 44 10.26 23.10 4.46
CA ASP A 44 10.36 23.45 5.88
C ASP A 44 10.34 22.17 6.76
N ALA A 45 9.57 21.14 6.40
CA ALA A 45 9.60 19.84 7.07
C ALA A 45 11.00 19.18 6.96
N PHE A 46 11.62 19.18 5.78
CA PHE A 46 12.98 18.66 5.62
C PHE A 46 14.03 19.45 6.42
N ARG A 47 13.89 20.78 6.51
CA ARG A 47 14.75 21.61 7.36
C ARG A 47 14.60 21.28 8.84
N VAL A 48 13.36 21.12 9.32
CA VAL A 48 13.05 20.70 10.70
C VAL A 48 13.67 19.33 10.98
N ILE A 49 13.50 18.37 10.08
CA ILE A 49 14.12 17.03 10.19
C ILE A 49 15.64 17.12 10.22
N GLY A 50 16.26 17.93 9.35
CA GLY A 50 17.70 18.14 9.33
C GLY A 50 18.25 18.72 10.64
N ILE A 51 17.55 19.67 11.26
CA ILE A 51 17.92 20.22 12.57
C ILE A 51 17.79 19.16 13.67
N MET A 52 16.69 18.39 13.68
CA MET A 52 16.49 17.32 14.66
C MET A 52 17.60 16.25 14.60
N ILE A 53 18.04 15.89 13.38
CA ILE A 53 19.13 14.91 13.18
C ILE A 53 20.48 15.49 13.60
N ARG A 54 20.78 16.74 13.22
CA ARG A 54 22.05 17.40 13.54
C ARG A 54 22.27 17.57 15.03
N GLU A 55 21.24 18.02 15.75
CA GLU A 55 21.32 18.28 17.19
C GLU A 55 20.99 17.03 18.03
N ARG A 56 20.64 15.90 17.39
CA ARG A 56 20.18 14.64 18.03
C ARG A 56 19.05 14.83 19.05
N ASN A 57 18.29 15.92 18.94
CA ASN A 57 17.21 16.27 19.84
C ASN A 57 15.97 16.66 19.03
N THR A 58 14.87 15.99 19.29
CA THR A 58 13.61 16.20 18.56
C THR A 58 12.98 17.56 18.86
N ASN A 59 13.28 18.17 20.01
CA ASN A 59 12.82 19.52 20.36
C ASN A 59 13.70 20.63 19.77
N ALA A 60 14.88 20.32 19.23
CA ALA A 60 15.84 21.34 18.83
C ALA A 60 15.39 22.24 17.69
N ALA A 61 14.39 21.82 16.92
CA ALA A 61 13.81 22.61 15.84
C ALA A 61 12.71 23.57 16.30
N LYS A 62 12.28 23.51 17.57
CA LYS A 62 11.24 24.39 18.12
C LYS A 62 11.76 25.82 18.27
N PRO A 63 11.06 26.84 17.74
CA PRO A 63 11.31 28.24 18.07
C PRO A 63 11.56 28.51 19.57
N SER A 64 10.74 27.93 20.46
CA SER A 64 10.92 28.08 21.93
C SER A 64 12.29 27.59 22.43
N TRP A 65 12.71 26.40 21.99
CA TRP A 65 13.99 25.82 22.37
C TRP A 65 15.18 26.57 21.75
N ILE A 66 15.01 27.10 20.53
CA ILE A 66 16.02 27.93 19.84
C ILE A 66 16.24 29.23 20.61
N ALA A 67 15.16 29.85 21.12
CA ALA A 67 15.21 31.05 21.94
C ALA A 67 15.87 30.80 23.31
N GLU A 68 15.55 29.69 23.98
CA GLU A 68 16.15 29.30 25.27
C GLU A 68 17.66 29.01 25.16
N ASN A 69 18.12 28.50 24.02
CA ASN A 69 19.54 28.20 23.80
C ASN A 69 20.35 29.35 23.17
N GLY A 70 19.82 30.58 23.20
CA GLY A 70 20.53 31.79 22.77
C GLY A 70 20.90 31.82 21.27
N ARG A 71 20.25 30.98 20.45
CA ARG A 71 20.45 30.99 19.00
C ARG A 71 19.44 31.96 18.38
N ASN A 72 19.90 33.12 17.94
CA ASN A 72 19.04 34.16 17.35
C ASN A 72 18.67 33.83 15.88
N ARG A 73 18.06 32.65 15.65
CA ARG A 73 17.66 32.18 14.33
C ARG A 73 16.15 32.30 14.18
N THR A 74 15.71 33.28 13.41
CA THR A 74 14.30 33.38 13.01
C THR A 74 13.97 32.22 12.07
N VAL A 75 13.10 31.34 12.52
CA VAL A 75 12.59 30.21 11.74
C VAL A 75 11.19 30.55 11.22
N ARG A 76 10.81 29.98 10.07
CA ARG A 76 9.53 30.27 9.40
C ARG A 76 8.35 29.47 9.96
N TRP A 77 8.62 28.48 10.80
CA TRP A 77 7.63 27.55 11.35
C TRP A 77 7.40 27.81 12.84
N ASP A 78 6.23 27.39 13.33
CA ASP A 78 5.82 27.44 14.73
C ASP A 78 6.23 26.16 15.49
N ASP A 79 6.16 26.20 16.83
CA ASP A 79 6.39 25.02 17.69
C ASP A 79 5.45 23.85 17.35
N GLN A 80 4.22 24.18 16.96
CA GLN A 80 3.18 23.23 16.59
C GLN A 80 3.58 22.44 15.35
N PHE A 81 4.13 23.09 14.32
CA PHE A 81 4.62 22.41 13.12
C PHE A 81 5.70 21.39 13.44
N VAL A 82 6.59 21.67 14.40
CA VAL A 82 7.61 20.71 14.83
C VAL A 82 6.98 19.47 15.46
N GLU A 83 5.91 19.63 16.25
CA GLU A 83 5.14 18.50 16.78
C GLU A 83 4.38 17.73 15.69
N GLU A 84 3.79 18.44 14.72
CA GLU A 84 3.14 17.86 13.53
C GLU A 84 4.13 17.01 12.71
N VAL A 85 5.37 17.48 12.52
CA VAL A 85 6.44 16.73 11.85
C VAL A 85 6.83 15.47 12.65
N LYS A 86 6.99 15.57 13.98
CA LYS A 86 7.31 14.39 14.81
C LYS A 86 6.24 13.31 14.74
N ARG A 87 4.96 13.69 14.81
CA ARG A 87 3.84 12.74 14.68
C ARG A 87 3.86 12.06 13.32
N SER A 88 4.08 12.85 12.26
CA SER A 88 4.22 12.34 10.89
C SER A 88 5.37 11.34 10.78
N LEU A 89 6.53 11.62 11.39
CA LEU A 89 7.67 10.69 11.41
C LEU A 89 7.35 9.38 12.14
N ILE A 90 6.61 9.42 13.25
CA ILE A 90 6.16 8.22 13.97
C ILE A 90 5.22 7.39 13.08
N ALA A 91 4.27 8.05 12.39
CA ALA A 91 3.38 7.39 11.46
C ALA A 91 4.15 6.75 10.28
N CYS A 92 5.14 7.46 9.73
CA CYS A 92 5.99 6.98 8.65
C CYS A 92 6.83 5.74 9.02
N LYS A 93 7.08 5.47 10.31
CA LYS A 93 7.76 4.23 10.73
C LYS A 93 6.97 2.99 10.34
N VAL A 94 5.64 3.05 10.35
CA VAL A 94 4.77 1.95 9.92
C VAL A 94 4.94 1.70 8.42
N PHE A 95 5.16 2.76 7.63
CA PHE A 95 5.35 2.65 6.18
C PHE A 95 6.61 1.88 5.78
N LEU A 96 7.63 1.81 6.64
CA LEU A 96 8.88 1.11 6.34
C LEU A 96 8.71 -0.39 6.10
N ILE A 97 7.61 -0.99 6.57
CA ILE A 97 7.32 -2.41 6.37
C ILE A 97 6.51 -2.69 5.09
N TYR A 98 5.82 -1.67 4.56
CA TYR A 98 4.96 -1.80 3.39
C TYR A 98 5.68 -2.21 2.10
N PRO A 99 6.96 -1.88 1.86
CA PRO A 99 7.68 -2.42 0.71
C PRO A 99 7.60 -3.95 0.61
N VAL A 100 7.62 -4.67 1.75
CA VAL A 100 7.48 -6.14 1.74
C VAL A 100 6.08 -6.57 1.28
N PHE A 101 5.04 -5.85 1.73
CA PHE A 101 3.67 -6.08 1.25
C PHE A 101 3.57 -5.87 -0.26
N TRP A 102 4.13 -4.76 -0.76
CA TRP A 102 4.09 -4.44 -2.18
C TRP A 102 4.86 -5.42 -3.05
N VAL A 103 5.99 -5.96 -2.59
CA VAL A 103 6.68 -7.04 -3.31
C VAL A 103 5.78 -8.26 -3.47
N CYS A 104 5.09 -8.68 -2.41
CA CYS A 104 4.18 -9.83 -2.44
C CYS A 104 2.94 -9.54 -3.27
N TYR A 105 2.38 -8.34 -3.14
CA TYR A 105 1.26 -7.88 -3.93
C TYR A 105 1.61 -7.93 -5.42
N ASN A 106 2.72 -7.29 -5.84
CA ASN A 106 3.16 -7.23 -7.24
C ASN A 106 3.40 -8.60 -7.91
N GLN A 107 3.45 -9.70 -7.14
CA GLN A 107 3.48 -11.05 -7.73
C GLN A 107 2.20 -11.36 -8.53
N PHE A 108 1.06 -10.75 -8.17
CA PHE A 108 -0.24 -10.98 -8.83
C PHE A 108 -0.20 -10.65 -10.33
N SER A 109 0.52 -9.58 -10.70
CA SER A 109 0.59 -9.06 -12.07
C SER A 109 1.84 -9.51 -12.83
N THR A 110 2.75 -10.22 -12.18
CA THR A 110 4.02 -10.66 -12.77
C THR A 110 4.14 -12.17 -12.73
N ASN A 111 4.59 -12.72 -11.61
CA ASN A 111 4.92 -14.13 -11.47
C ASN A 111 3.69 -15.04 -11.50
N PHE A 112 2.53 -14.58 -11.05
CA PHE A 112 1.29 -15.35 -11.17
C PHE A 112 0.83 -15.46 -12.63
N VAL A 113 1.03 -14.41 -13.44
CA VAL A 113 0.75 -14.46 -14.88
C VAL A 113 1.71 -15.44 -15.59
N SER A 114 2.99 -15.39 -15.26
CA SER A 114 3.99 -16.35 -15.76
C SER A 114 3.70 -17.78 -15.29
N GLN A 115 3.23 -17.96 -14.07
CA GLN A 115 2.80 -19.26 -13.53
C GLN A 115 1.57 -19.78 -14.28
N ALA A 116 0.59 -18.92 -14.59
CA ALA A 116 -0.60 -19.29 -15.36
C ALA A 116 -0.26 -19.82 -16.77
N LEU A 117 0.79 -19.28 -17.41
CA LEU A 117 1.29 -19.77 -18.69
C LEU A 117 1.78 -21.23 -18.62
N GLN A 118 2.22 -21.68 -17.44
CA GLN A 118 2.66 -23.06 -17.21
C GLN A 118 1.47 -24.03 -16.99
N MET A 119 0.23 -23.55 -17.08
CA MET A 119 -1.01 -24.29 -16.82
C MET A 119 -1.88 -24.42 -18.09
N ARG A 120 -2.89 -25.28 -18.07
CA ARG A 120 -3.87 -25.39 -19.16
C ARG A 120 -4.92 -24.31 -19.06
N GLY A 121 -4.83 -23.32 -19.95
CA GLY A 121 -5.78 -22.21 -20.05
C GLY A 121 -7.16 -22.59 -20.62
N HIS A 122 -7.30 -23.64 -21.43
CA HIS A 122 -8.58 -24.03 -22.06
C HIS A 122 -9.32 -22.86 -22.77
N GLY A 123 -8.58 -21.94 -23.38
CA GLY A 123 -9.14 -20.74 -24.04
C GLY A 123 -9.30 -19.52 -23.13
N ILE A 124 -9.00 -19.65 -21.84
CA ILE A 124 -8.93 -18.56 -20.86
C ILE A 124 -7.55 -17.88 -20.99
N PRO A 125 -7.48 -16.55 -21.25
CA PRO A 125 -6.23 -15.81 -21.22
C PRO A 125 -5.60 -15.77 -19.82
N ASN A 126 -4.28 -15.79 -19.73
CA ASN A 126 -3.57 -15.76 -18.44
C ASN A 126 -3.85 -14.46 -17.67
N ASP A 127 -3.89 -13.34 -18.38
CA ASP A 127 -4.13 -12.02 -17.79
C ASP A 127 -5.54 -11.86 -17.22
N LEU A 128 -6.51 -12.66 -17.70
CA LEU A 128 -7.87 -12.66 -17.18
C LEU A 128 -7.91 -13.10 -15.70
N MET A 129 -6.90 -13.84 -15.22
CA MET A 129 -6.84 -14.27 -13.81
C MET A 129 -6.68 -13.09 -12.85
N GLN A 130 -6.03 -12.01 -13.28
CA GLN A 130 -5.86 -10.81 -12.44
C GLN A 130 -7.20 -10.15 -12.10
N ASN A 131 -8.24 -10.32 -12.93
CA ASN A 131 -9.56 -9.75 -12.67
C ASN A 131 -10.28 -10.38 -11.46
N PHE A 132 -9.84 -11.54 -10.97
CA PHE A 132 -10.41 -12.12 -9.74
C PHE A 132 -10.13 -11.27 -8.50
N ASP A 133 -9.06 -10.48 -8.50
CA ASP A 133 -8.70 -9.59 -7.41
C ASP A 133 -9.74 -8.46 -7.19
N PRO A 134 -10.04 -7.58 -8.17
CA PRO A 134 -11.07 -6.56 -7.99
C PRO A 134 -12.48 -7.16 -7.79
N ILE A 135 -12.77 -8.32 -8.36
CA ILE A 135 -14.02 -9.05 -8.09
C ILE A 135 -14.08 -9.46 -6.61
N ALA A 136 -12.99 -9.99 -6.06
CA ALA A 136 -12.90 -10.32 -4.65
C ALA A 136 -13.15 -9.06 -3.82
N ILE A 137 -12.51 -7.94 -4.13
CA ILE A 137 -12.69 -6.69 -3.39
C ILE A 137 -14.16 -6.26 -3.36
N ILE A 138 -14.83 -6.26 -4.51
CA ILE A 138 -16.25 -5.88 -4.64
C ILE A 138 -17.16 -6.77 -3.78
N VAL A 139 -16.84 -8.07 -3.67
CA VAL A 139 -17.62 -9.02 -2.87
C VAL A 139 -17.27 -8.94 -1.37
N PHE A 140 -15.99 -8.84 -1.04
CA PHE A 140 -15.51 -8.91 0.35
C PHE A 140 -15.72 -7.62 1.13
N ILE A 141 -15.63 -6.43 0.52
CA ILE A 141 -15.91 -5.15 1.22
C ILE A 141 -17.28 -5.15 1.91
N PRO A 142 -18.41 -5.42 1.22
CA PRO A 142 -19.71 -5.42 1.89
C PRO A 142 -19.83 -6.53 2.94
N ILE A 143 -19.20 -7.69 2.74
CA ILE A 143 -19.16 -8.76 3.76
C ILE A 143 -18.43 -8.25 5.02
N LEU A 144 -17.31 -7.54 4.84
CA LEU A 144 -16.55 -7.01 5.96
C LEU A 144 -17.34 -5.92 6.72
N ASP A 145 -17.96 -5.00 5.99
CA ASP A 145 -18.68 -3.86 6.57
C ASP A 145 -20.01 -4.26 7.25
N PHE A 146 -20.77 -5.17 6.64
CA PHE A 146 -22.10 -5.55 7.13
C PHE A 146 -22.08 -6.77 8.05
N VAL A 147 -21.08 -7.65 7.94
CA VAL A 147 -21.04 -8.91 8.71
C VAL A 147 -19.86 -8.93 9.68
N VAL A 148 -18.63 -8.82 9.18
CA VAL A 148 -17.43 -9.10 9.99
C VAL A 148 -17.18 -8.02 11.04
N PHE A 149 -17.15 -6.73 10.67
CA PHE A 149 -16.93 -5.65 11.62
C PHE A 149 -18.06 -5.48 12.64
N PRO A 150 -19.36 -5.61 12.28
CA PRO A 150 -20.44 -5.63 13.27
C PRO A 150 -20.34 -6.83 14.23
N LEU A 151 -19.95 -8.01 13.75
CA LEU A 151 -19.77 -9.19 14.60
C LEU A 151 -18.58 -9.02 15.57
N LEU A 152 -17.44 -8.53 15.09
CA LEU A 152 -16.28 -8.21 15.92
C LEU A 152 -16.64 -7.19 17.01
N ARG A 153 -17.44 -6.16 16.66
CA ARG A 153 -17.96 -5.18 17.62
C ARG A 153 -18.87 -5.82 18.67
N LYS A 154 -19.74 -6.77 18.29
CA LYS A 154 -20.55 -7.55 19.25
C LYS A 154 -19.69 -8.40 20.19
N CYS A 155 -18.57 -8.93 19.68
CA CYS A 155 -17.60 -9.67 20.48
C CYS A 155 -16.65 -8.76 21.31
N HIS A 156 -16.89 -7.44 21.36
CA HIS A 156 -16.06 -6.45 22.05
C HIS A 156 -14.60 -6.37 21.54
N ILE A 157 -14.32 -6.87 20.34
CA ILE A 157 -12.99 -6.79 19.72
C ILE A 157 -12.93 -5.53 18.85
N ARG A 158 -12.20 -4.51 19.33
CA ARG A 158 -11.92 -3.30 18.55
C ARG A 158 -10.81 -3.57 17.55
N PHE A 159 -11.19 -3.84 16.30
CA PHE A 159 -10.23 -4.10 15.23
C PHE A 159 -9.62 -2.79 14.72
N LYS A 160 -8.56 -2.33 15.40
CA LYS A 160 -7.83 -1.08 15.12
C LYS A 160 -6.99 -1.16 13.84
N PRO A 161 -6.62 -0.02 13.22
CA PRO A 161 -5.85 0.02 11.96
C PRO A 161 -4.57 -0.82 11.96
N ILE A 162 -3.72 -0.75 12.99
CA ILE A 162 -2.48 -1.55 12.99
C ILE A 162 -2.77 -3.06 13.03
N SER A 163 -3.83 -3.47 13.75
CA SER A 163 -4.25 -4.87 13.82
C SER A 163 -4.80 -5.38 12.49
N ARG A 164 -5.54 -4.53 11.75
CA ARG A 164 -5.96 -4.80 10.37
C ARG A 164 -4.75 -4.98 9.46
N ILE A 165 -3.77 -4.08 9.54
CA ILE A 165 -2.56 -4.16 8.72
C ILE A 165 -1.82 -5.48 8.98
N SER A 166 -1.55 -5.84 10.24
CA SER A 166 -0.91 -7.13 10.57
C SER A 166 -1.69 -8.33 10.02
N PHE A 167 -3.01 -8.32 10.13
CA PHE A 167 -3.85 -9.36 9.56
C PHE A 167 -3.73 -9.44 8.03
N GLY A 168 -3.72 -8.30 7.35
CA GLY A 168 -3.50 -8.24 5.89
C GLY A 168 -2.15 -8.85 5.47
N PHE A 169 -1.07 -8.59 6.21
CA PHE A 169 0.24 -9.24 5.95
C PHE A 169 0.21 -10.76 6.11
N TRP A 170 -0.55 -11.28 7.08
CA TRP A 170 -0.71 -12.73 7.25
C TRP A 170 -1.57 -13.35 6.14
N VAL A 171 -2.65 -12.70 5.72
CA VAL A 171 -3.44 -13.15 4.57
C VAL A 171 -2.61 -13.12 3.28
N MET A 172 -1.78 -12.09 3.10
CA MET A 172 -0.82 -12.02 1.99
C MET A 172 0.19 -13.18 2.03
N SER A 173 0.68 -13.53 3.22
CA SER A 173 1.56 -14.70 3.39
C SER A 173 0.86 -15.99 2.97
N LEU A 174 -0.42 -16.18 3.35
CA LEU A 174 -1.21 -17.34 2.90
C LEU A 174 -1.38 -17.36 1.38
N ALA A 175 -1.55 -16.21 0.73
CA ALA A 175 -1.62 -16.12 -0.72
C ALA A 175 -0.30 -16.57 -1.40
N MET A 176 0.85 -16.11 -0.88
CA MET A 176 2.16 -16.52 -1.38
C MET A 176 2.44 -18.00 -1.12
N MET A 177 2.02 -18.52 0.03
CA MET A 177 2.11 -19.95 0.35
C MET A 177 1.29 -20.78 -0.65
N TYR A 178 0.07 -20.33 -0.97
CA TYR A 178 -0.75 -20.97 -1.97
C TYR A 178 -0.10 -20.93 -3.36
N GLY A 179 0.47 -19.79 -3.76
CA GLY A 179 1.26 -19.68 -5.00
C GLY A 179 2.43 -20.67 -5.07
N ALA A 180 3.15 -20.87 -3.95
CA ALA A 180 4.22 -21.88 -3.86
C ALA A 180 3.68 -23.31 -4.02
N ILE A 181 2.53 -23.62 -3.40
CA ILE A 181 1.86 -24.93 -3.53
C ILE A 181 1.46 -25.16 -4.99
N ILE A 182 0.87 -24.16 -5.66
CA ILE A 182 0.52 -24.27 -7.08
C ILE A 182 1.78 -24.50 -7.93
N GLN A 183 2.88 -23.79 -7.67
CA GLN A 183 4.14 -24.03 -8.38
C GLN A 183 4.65 -25.47 -8.17
N HIS A 184 4.54 -26.00 -6.95
CA HIS A 184 4.90 -27.39 -6.67
C HIS A 184 4.04 -28.39 -7.46
N VAL A 185 2.72 -28.14 -7.51
CA VAL A 185 1.80 -28.99 -8.24
C VAL A 185 2.09 -28.92 -9.74
N ILE A 186 2.43 -27.73 -10.28
CA ILE A 186 2.86 -27.59 -11.67
C ILE A 186 4.07 -28.50 -11.93
N TYR A 187 5.11 -28.45 -11.10
CA TYR A 187 6.32 -29.27 -11.30
C TYR A 187 6.12 -30.79 -11.16
N THR A 188 5.03 -31.23 -10.52
CA THR A 188 4.73 -32.65 -10.28
C THR A 188 3.69 -33.22 -11.25
N ARG A 189 3.19 -32.43 -12.19
CA ARG A 189 2.17 -32.84 -13.17
C ARG A 189 2.78 -33.07 -14.56
N PRO A 190 2.24 -34.02 -15.35
CA PRO A 190 2.65 -34.22 -16.74
C PRO A 190 2.28 -33.02 -17.63
N PRO A 191 2.91 -32.84 -18.80
CA PRO A 191 3.96 -33.69 -19.40
C PRO A 191 5.40 -33.32 -18.97
N CYS A 192 5.61 -32.21 -18.26
CA CYS A 192 6.95 -31.71 -17.92
C CYS A 192 7.18 -31.63 -16.41
N TYR A 193 8.15 -32.37 -15.89
CA TYR A 193 8.48 -32.38 -14.46
C TYR A 193 9.64 -31.45 -14.14
N GLY A 194 9.49 -30.57 -13.15
CA GLY A 194 10.52 -29.61 -12.69
C GLY A 194 10.91 -28.49 -13.66
N GLN A 195 10.74 -28.68 -14.97
CA GLN A 195 10.95 -27.68 -16.02
C GLN A 195 9.71 -27.57 -16.90
N PRO A 196 8.73 -26.72 -16.53
CA PRO A 196 7.53 -26.52 -17.33
C PRO A 196 7.86 -25.95 -18.72
N LEU A 197 6.95 -26.12 -19.69
CA LEU A 197 7.16 -25.76 -21.09
C LEU A 197 8.34 -26.50 -21.79
N CYS A 198 8.54 -27.77 -21.43
CA CYS A 198 9.47 -28.69 -22.09
C CYS A 198 9.01 -29.10 -23.50
N ASP A 199 9.91 -29.69 -24.29
CA ASP A 199 9.61 -30.11 -25.66
C ASP A 199 8.49 -31.15 -25.77
N ALA A 200 8.28 -31.97 -24.73
CA ALA A 200 7.17 -32.91 -24.66
C ALA A 200 5.79 -32.24 -24.55
N SER A 201 5.74 -30.94 -24.24
CA SER A 201 4.49 -30.18 -24.15
C SER A 201 4.10 -29.50 -25.47
N LYS A 202 4.85 -29.73 -26.56
CA LYS A 202 4.53 -29.16 -27.88
C LYS A 202 3.37 -29.94 -28.50
N VAL A 203 2.21 -29.29 -28.63
CA VAL A 203 1.06 -29.80 -29.37
C VAL A 203 0.82 -28.84 -30.53
N ASN A 204 0.86 -29.34 -31.76
CA ASN A 204 0.74 -28.53 -32.99
C ASN A 204 1.77 -27.40 -33.13
N GLY A 205 2.98 -27.57 -32.60
CA GLY A 205 4.06 -26.58 -32.66
C GLY A 205 4.02 -25.51 -31.57
N GLU A 206 2.95 -25.45 -30.77
CA GLU A 206 2.83 -24.53 -29.63
C GLU A 206 3.09 -25.28 -28.31
N LYS A 207 3.82 -24.63 -27.39
CA LYS A 207 4.06 -25.18 -26.04
C LYS A 207 2.79 -25.01 -25.20
N GLN A 208 2.19 -26.10 -24.77
CA GLN A 208 1.11 -26.08 -23.80
C GLN A 208 1.66 -26.15 -22.36
N GLY A 209 0.89 -25.67 -21.39
CA GLY A 209 1.20 -25.86 -19.98
C GLY A 209 0.99 -27.30 -19.50
N ASN A 210 1.47 -27.60 -18.29
CA ASN A 210 1.20 -28.86 -17.62
C ASN A 210 -0.29 -29.06 -17.36
N ASP A 211 -0.71 -30.32 -17.19
CA ASP A 211 -2.11 -30.74 -17.07
C ASP A 211 -2.73 -30.37 -15.70
N ILE A 212 -2.85 -29.06 -15.50
CA ILE A 212 -3.46 -28.40 -14.37
C ILE A 212 -4.30 -27.23 -14.89
N HIS A 213 -5.53 -27.12 -14.42
CA HIS A 213 -6.45 -26.10 -14.89
C HIS A 213 -6.08 -24.73 -14.29
N ILE A 214 -6.01 -23.69 -15.11
CA ILE A 214 -5.63 -22.32 -14.69
C ILE A 214 -6.48 -21.77 -13.53
N ALA A 215 -7.78 -22.10 -13.47
CA ALA A 215 -8.69 -21.62 -12.43
C ALA A 215 -8.30 -22.02 -10.98
N ILE A 216 -7.43 -23.01 -10.79
CA ILE A 216 -6.92 -23.32 -9.45
C ILE A 216 -6.08 -22.18 -8.86
N GLN A 217 -5.66 -21.20 -9.67
CA GLN A 217 -4.97 -20.00 -9.19
C GLN A 217 -5.93 -18.95 -8.61
N ALA A 218 -7.23 -19.02 -8.92
CA ALA A 218 -8.22 -18.02 -8.49
C ALA A 218 -8.26 -17.78 -6.96
N PRO A 219 -8.15 -18.81 -6.08
CA PRO A 219 -8.07 -18.59 -4.64
C PRO A 219 -6.89 -17.73 -4.20
N ALA A 220 -5.76 -17.79 -4.92
CA ALA A 220 -4.59 -16.97 -4.64
C ALA A 220 -4.91 -15.48 -4.84
N TYR A 221 -5.54 -15.14 -5.97
CA TYR A 221 -6.00 -13.77 -6.26
C TYR A 221 -7.03 -13.28 -5.26
N VAL A 222 -7.96 -14.13 -4.83
CA VAL A 222 -8.95 -13.79 -3.80
C VAL A 222 -8.28 -13.47 -2.46
N LEU A 223 -7.25 -14.24 -2.07
CA LEU A 223 -6.47 -13.97 -0.85
C LEU A 223 -5.68 -12.66 -0.96
N ILE A 224 -5.09 -12.37 -2.13
CA ILE A 224 -4.41 -11.09 -2.38
C ILE A 224 -5.38 -9.92 -2.23
N GLY A 225 -6.55 -9.95 -2.86
CA GLY A 225 -7.55 -8.88 -2.73
C GLY A 225 -8.08 -8.74 -1.31
N THR A 226 -8.23 -9.85 -0.58
CA THR A 226 -8.57 -9.80 0.85
C THR A 226 -7.47 -9.12 1.66
N ALA A 227 -6.20 -9.44 1.39
CA ALA A 227 -5.05 -8.81 2.04
C ALA A 227 -4.95 -7.31 1.71
N GLU A 228 -5.28 -6.92 0.47
CA GLU A 228 -5.31 -5.52 0.04
C GLU A 228 -6.31 -4.70 0.86
N ILE A 229 -7.53 -5.22 1.07
CA ILE A 229 -8.54 -4.52 1.89
C ILE A 229 -7.98 -4.23 3.29
N PHE A 230 -7.32 -5.21 3.92
CA PHE A 230 -6.86 -5.07 5.29
C PHE A 230 -5.56 -4.26 5.44
N ALA A 231 -4.64 -4.34 4.49
CA ALA A 231 -3.34 -3.68 4.58
C ALA A 231 -3.26 -2.38 3.75
N SER A 232 -3.62 -2.42 2.46
CA SER A 232 -3.50 -1.26 1.56
C SER A 232 -4.53 -0.19 1.89
N ALA A 233 -5.82 -0.53 1.91
CA ALA A 233 -6.88 0.44 2.19
C ALA A 233 -6.75 1.04 3.60
N THR A 234 -6.51 0.19 4.61
CA THR A 234 -6.21 0.66 5.98
C THR A 234 -4.92 1.49 6.04
N GLY A 235 -3.91 1.18 5.23
CA GLY A 235 -2.66 1.95 5.16
C GLY A 235 -2.90 3.38 4.67
N TYR A 236 -3.73 3.55 3.65
CA TYR A 236 -4.18 4.87 3.18
C TYR A 236 -4.98 5.62 4.23
N GLU A 237 -5.92 4.95 4.91
CA GLU A 237 -6.71 5.52 6.01
C GLU A 237 -5.79 5.97 7.16
N TYR A 238 -4.85 5.13 7.57
CA TYR A 238 -3.86 5.43 8.60
C TYR A 238 -2.96 6.60 8.20
N ALA A 239 -2.46 6.62 6.96
CA ALA A 239 -1.66 7.73 6.45
C ALA A 239 -2.44 9.04 6.43
N TYR A 240 -3.76 9.00 6.19
CA TYR A 240 -4.60 10.19 6.13
C TYR A 240 -4.89 10.74 7.52
N THR A 241 -5.29 9.86 8.44
CA THR A 241 -5.68 10.19 9.82
C THR A 241 -4.50 10.56 10.70
N LYS A 242 -3.29 10.08 10.41
CA LYS A 242 -2.09 10.43 11.17
C LYS A 242 -1.31 11.60 10.59
N ALA A 243 -1.71 12.10 9.42
CA ALA A 243 -1.07 13.25 8.81
C ALA A 243 -1.71 14.56 9.29
N PRO A 244 -0.89 15.55 9.67
CA PRO A 244 -1.39 16.85 10.08
C PRO A 244 -2.05 17.54 8.88
N PRO A 245 -3.05 18.42 9.10
CA PRO A 245 -3.82 19.05 8.02
C PRO A 245 -2.95 19.71 6.93
N ARG A 246 -1.83 20.31 7.35
CA ARG A 246 -0.85 20.99 6.49
C ARG A 246 0.03 20.02 5.65
N MET A 247 0.15 18.75 6.03
CA MET A 247 1.03 17.76 5.38
C MET A 247 0.31 16.51 4.87
N LYS A 248 -1.04 16.47 4.86
CA LYS A 248 -1.82 15.30 4.40
C LYS A 248 -1.33 14.76 3.06
N SER A 249 -1.23 15.61 2.03
CA SER A 249 -0.75 15.18 0.71
C SER A 249 0.70 14.69 0.72
N PHE A 250 1.56 15.26 1.56
CA PHE A 250 2.95 14.84 1.67
C PHE A 250 3.09 13.46 2.32
N VAL A 251 2.41 13.22 3.44
CA VAL A 251 2.44 11.90 4.10
C VAL A 251 1.81 10.81 3.22
N GLN A 252 0.73 11.13 2.50
CA GLN A 252 0.15 10.25 1.49
C GLN A 252 1.14 9.92 0.36
N SER A 253 1.90 10.91 -0.11
CA SER A 253 2.96 10.66 -1.11
C SER A 253 4.09 9.78 -0.59
N LEU A 254 4.45 9.88 0.70
CA LEU A 254 5.42 8.99 1.34
C LEU A 254 4.89 7.56 1.46
N PHE A 255 3.58 7.39 1.66
CA PHE A 255 2.97 6.06 1.62
C PHE A 255 3.02 5.46 0.21
N LEU A 256 2.64 6.21 -0.82
CA LEU A 256 2.77 5.80 -2.23
C LEU A 256 4.22 5.46 -2.63
N LEU A 257 5.20 6.17 -2.08
CA LEU A 257 6.62 5.89 -2.30
C LEU A 257 7.00 4.46 -1.87
N THR A 258 6.30 3.87 -0.90
CA THR A 258 6.55 2.48 -0.50
C THR A 258 6.27 1.48 -1.62
N THR A 259 5.33 1.78 -2.53
CA THR A 259 5.05 0.97 -3.72
C THR A 259 6.23 0.97 -4.69
N ALA A 260 6.92 2.11 -4.83
CA ALA A 260 8.13 2.21 -5.65
C ALA A 260 9.27 1.35 -5.06
N PHE A 261 9.48 1.39 -3.75
CA PHE A 261 10.45 0.52 -3.08
C PHE A 261 10.08 -0.96 -3.21
N GLY A 262 8.80 -1.32 -3.07
CA GLY A 262 8.35 -2.69 -3.28
C GLY A 262 8.61 -3.18 -4.70
N SER A 263 8.37 -2.33 -5.70
CA SER A 263 8.64 -2.64 -7.11
C SER A 263 10.15 -2.81 -7.35
N ALA A 264 10.99 -1.92 -6.80
CA ALA A 264 12.45 -2.03 -6.91
C ALA A 264 13.01 -3.31 -6.26
N ILE A 265 12.46 -3.74 -5.12
CA ILE A 265 12.82 -5.02 -4.50
C ILE A 265 12.36 -6.20 -5.38
N GLY A 266 11.17 -6.10 -5.98
CA GLY A 266 10.67 -7.09 -6.94
C GLY A 266 11.61 -7.28 -8.13
N GLU A 267 12.08 -6.19 -8.72
CA GLU A 267 13.07 -6.21 -9.81
C GLU A 267 14.39 -6.86 -9.38
N ALA A 268 14.83 -6.63 -8.14
CA ALA A 268 16.03 -7.27 -7.60
C ALA A 268 15.91 -8.80 -7.51
N PHE A 269 14.69 -9.36 -7.45
CA PHE A 269 14.45 -10.80 -7.45
C PHE A 269 14.45 -11.43 -8.84
N VAL A 270 14.40 -10.65 -9.92
CA VAL A 270 14.32 -11.17 -11.30
C VAL A 270 15.40 -12.22 -11.62
N PRO A 271 16.67 -12.07 -11.22
CA PRO A 271 17.69 -13.10 -11.47
C PRO A 271 17.41 -14.45 -10.80
N ALA A 272 16.54 -14.50 -9.79
CA ALA A 272 16.14 -15.72 -9.10
C ALA A 272 14.81 -16.32 -9.63
N LEU A 273 14.17 -15.67 -10.62
CA LEU A 273 12.89 -16.09 -11.24
C LEU A 273 13.12 -17.08 -12.40
N PHE A 274 13.86 -18.15 -12.18
CA PHE A 274 13.99 -19.26 -13.13
C PHE A 274 13.50 -20.56 -12.52
N ASP A 275 13.00 -21.49 -13.33
CA ASP A 275 12.60 -22.81 -12.85
C ASP A 275 13.85 -23.64 -12.50
N PRO A 276 13.91 -24.33 -11.34
CA PRO A 276 12.88 -24.45 -10.30
C PRO A 276 13.00 -23.42 -9.14
N ALA A 277 13.96 -22.49 -9.19
CA ALA A 277 14.29 -21.55 -8.13
C ALA A 277 13.15 -20.57 -7.76
N ILE A 278 12.23 -20.28 -8.68
CA ILE A 278 11.05 -19.43 -8.42
C ILE A 278 10.19 -19.93 -7.23
N MET A 279 10.20 -21.24 -6.94
CA MET A 279 9.55 -21.78 -5.74
C MET A 279 10.15 -21.19 -4.45
N TRP A 280 11.48 -21.08 -4.38
CA TRP A 280 12.17 -20.52 -3.22
C TRP A 280 11.88 -19.02 -3.06
N VAL A 281 11.63 -18.32 -4.17
CA VAL A 281 11.14 -16.93 -4.11
C VAL A 281 9.78 -16.88 -3.43
N TYR A 282 8.80 -17.70 -3.84
CA TYR A 282 7.49 -17.74 -3.17
C TYR A 282 7.58 -18.12 -1.69
N VAL A 283 8.43 -19.09 -1.34
CA VAL A 283 8.66 -19.46 0.07
C VAL A 283 9.30 -18.31 0.85
N GLY A 284 10.29 -17.63 0.27
CA GLY A 284 10.93 -16.46 0.86
C GLY A 284 9.95 -15.31 1.09
N LEU A 285 9.08 -15.03 0.11
CA LEU A 285 8.01 -14.03 0.22
C LEU A 285 6.96 -14.41 1.26
N THR A 286 6.60 -15.70 1.34
CA THR A 286 5.69 -16.23 2.37
C THR A 286 6.22 -15.95 3.78
N ILE A 287 7.47 -16.35 4.04
CA ILE A 287 8.11 -16.15 5.34
C ILE A 287 8.30 -14.65 5.61
N GLY A 288 8.78 -13.90 4.62
CA GLY A 288 9.01 -12.46 4.72
C GLY A 288 7.74 -11.68 5.07
N SER A 289 6.62 -12.00 4.42
CA SER A 289 5.32 -11.37 4.72
C SER A 289 4.79 -11.78 6.09
N PHE A 290 4.93 -13.05 6.48
CA PHE A 290 4.49 -13.51 7.80
C PHE A 290 5.27 -12.83 8.94
N VAL A 291 6.60 -12.85 8.84
CA VAL A 291 7.51 -12.20 9.80
C VAL A 291 7.24 -10.71 9.83
N SER A 292 7.03 -10.06 8.69
CA SER A 292 6.66 -8.64 8.63
C SER A 292 5.34 -8.36 9.35
N GLY A 293 4.30 -9.17 9.16
CA GLY A 293 3.05 -9.06 9.90
C GLY A 293 3.24 -9.19 11.43
N CYS A 294 4.09 -10.12 11.86
CA CYS A 294 4.47 -10.29 13.26
C CYS A 294 5.28 -9.10 13.80
N ILE A 295 6.21 -8.56 13.02
CA ILE A 295 6.98 -7.36 13.38
C ILE A 295 6.05 -6.15 13.52
N VAL A 296 5.09 -5.97 12.59
CA VAL A 296 4.11 -4.88 12.69
C VAL A 296 3.32 -5.00 13.98
N TRP A 297 2.86 -6.21 14.29
CA TRP A 297 2.13 -6.46 15.51
C TRP A 297 2.99 -6.15 16.73
N LEU A 298 4.18 -6.74 16.86
CA LEU A 298 5.03 -6.60 18.04
C LEU A 298 5.53 -5.15 18.26
N LEU A 299 5.93 -4.45 17.20
CA LEU A 299 6.49 -3.10 17.30
C LEU A 299 5.40 -2.04 17.47
N PHE A 300 4.27 -2.19 16.76
CA PHE A 300 3.28 -1.13 16.65
C PHE A 300 1.95 -1.44 17.34
N HIS A 301 1.73 -2.62 17.95
CA HIS A 301 0.51 -2.85 18.73
C HIS A 301 0.39 -1.84 19.88
N LYS A 302 1.49 -1.34 20.45
CA LYS A 302 1.45 -0.30 21.50
C LYS A 302 1.08 1.07 20.95
N LEU A 303 1.26 1.28 19.65
CA LEU A 303 0.84 2.52 18.98
C LEU A 303 -0.69 2.59 18.87
N ASN A 304 -1.38 1.44 18.85
CA ASN A 304 -2.84 1.39 18.95
C ASN A 304 -3.36 2.04 20.24
N ASP A 305 -2.65 1.96 21.36
CA ASP A 305 -3.11 2.53 22.63
C ASP A 305 -3.03 4.07 22.63
N LYS A 306 -2.02 4.61 21.95
CA LYS A 306 -1.85 6.06 21.74
C LYS A 306 -2.66 6.61 20.58
N GLU A 307 -3.31 5.74 19.82
CA GLU A 307 -4.06 6.10 18.63
C GLU A 307 -5.23 7.04 18.95
N ASP A 308 -5.96 6.70 20.00
CA ASP A 308 -7.13 7.44 20.50
C ASP A 308 -6.69 8.84 21.01
N GLU A 309 -5.56 8.92 21.70
CA GLU A 309 -4.95 10.20 22.15
C GLU A 309 -4.52 11.08 20.97
N MET A 310 -3.87 10.50 19.96
CA MET A 310 -3.41 11.26 18.80
C MET A 310 -4.57 11.84 17.97
N ASN A 311 -5.68 11.09 17.85
CA ASN A 311 -6.89 11.53 17.15
C ASN A 311 -7.62 12.64 17.93
N TYR A 312 -7.64 12.56 19.26
CA TYR A 312 -8.24 13.61 20.10
C TYR A 312 -7.55 14.97 19.93
N ILE A 313 -6.22 14.99 19.82
CA ILE A 313 -5.48 16.24 19.61
C ILE A 313 -5.76 16.86 18.23
N GLU A 314 -6.06 16.07 17.19
CA GLU A 314 -6.50 16.64 15.89
C GLU A 314 -7.86 17.33 16.02
N HIS A 315 -8.82 16.74 16.73
CA HIS A 315 -10.13 17.35 16.95
C HIS A 315 -10.05 18.66 17.75
N ASP A 316 -9.25 18.72 18.82
CA ASP A 316 -9.05 19.94 19.60
C ASP A 316 -8.35 21.05 18.80
N VAL A 317 -7.44 20.68 17.90
CA VAL A 317 -6.74 21.64 17.02
C VAL A 317 -7.67 22.17 15.93
N VAL A 318 -8.50 21.32 15.32
CA VAL A 318 -9.50 21.76 14.32
C VAL A 318 -10.61 22.59 14.97
N ALA A 319 -10.95 22.34 16.24
CA ALA A 319 -11.95 23.08 16.99
C ALA A 319 -11.50 24.46 17.50
N ARG A 320 -10.18 24.76 17.46
CA ARG A 320 -9.66 26.09 17.73
C ARG A 320 -9.41 26.82 16.40
N PRO A 321 -10.38 27.57 15.86
CA PRO A 321 -10.04 28.55 14.83
C PRO A 321 -9.05 29.55 15.44
N ASP A 322 -8.05 29.96 14.66
CA ASP A 322 -6.96 30.84 15.06
C ASP A 322 -7.46 32.06 15.86
N ASN A 323 -7.31 32.03 17.18
CA ASN A 323 -7.61 33.17 18.05
C ASN A 323 -6.46 34.20 18.09
N ASN A 324 -5.59 34.22 17.06
CA ASN A 324 -4.42 35.09 16.99
C ASN A 324 -4.58 36.25 15.99
N THR A 325 -5.82 36.69 15.70
CA THR A 325 -6.08 37.91 14.90
C THR A 325 -6.71 39.08 15.68
N GLU A 326 -6.77 39.03 17.02
CA GLU A 326 -7.19 40.19 17.82
C GLU A 326 -6.07 40.66 18.73
N GLY A 327 -5.19 41.48 18.16
CA GLY A 327 -4.15 42.13 18.93
C GLY A 327 -3.23 42.95 18.05
N GLU A 328 -3.76 43.94 17.32
CA GLU A 328 -3.04 45.19 17.06
C GLU A 328 -3.89 46.24 16.32
N THR A 329 -4.13 47.35 17.04
CA THR A 329 -4.26 48.75 16.57
C THR A 329 -5.51 49.19 15.79
N LYS A 330 -6.40 49.92 16.48
CA LYS A 330 -6.76 51.30 16.10
C LYS A 330 -6.98 52.16 17.36
N ALA A 331 -5.95 52.94 17.69
CA ALA A 331 -6.11 54.29 18.20
C ALA A 331 -6.29 55.24 17.02
#